data_AF-A0A2U1MT62-F1
#
_entry.id   AF-A0A2U1MT62-F1
#
_cell.length_a   1.000
_cell.length_b   1.000
_cell.length_c   1.000
_cell.angle_alpha   90.00
_cell.angle_beta   90.00
_cell.angle_gamma   90.00
#
_symmetry.space_group_name_H-M   'P 1'
#
loop_
_entity.id
_entity.type
_entity.pdbx_description
1 polymer ?
#
loop_
_entity_poly.entity_id
_entity_poly.type
_entity_poly.pdbx_seq_one_letter_code
_entity_poly.pdbx_strand_id
1 'polypeptide(L)'
;MGSIHDGAEDRISNMPEDIIQHILSFLDTKYAVQFCTVSPKWENIWTSMRHLNFNNESFSSVPKFDKFMEHALSHRNNQTEVCAVRLRFSGEKILDTVIDIVNYAYLHNVQELTIQCGSVYEFPHCLFSSPTLKHLSLSSSSNTKSRITSSYWNMPALETLYLRDIRLGDARNTSPDLFFKSEELESLTLENCSMYNLEAFIVSAPNLLDLTITRTCRFPEDFYVYAPQLETLTAGGYSSSYQFLKLTTEEVLDSLEKVNLSLSSNIQKRERHFASLLDLLEKVPSAKTLILDMNIVEMLSSCMDELSHKPCPFSNLECLKINTGTWKGKDNIPSMPSQVRNFLLRNSPNATFIMDIPPQINMAPPKQKDRIPTFPIQVSNCSPEKSPNATFVMDLPLQVLQKRSRQQLSDDTMANKVPKLFADNEQPATMVAENRILKEKLQMQEQLVATLGAYIFKCKIAELEVQVKSGNPDYNAIRSMNSDINSVMDLIHVSLRVDMEAQFSYQYKQVKSRLYNCIDAIQWATIETELGLISLFGRICFNNINSQSHVRATELSRPPRPSSANVASSLKSVWTGSNNWVI
;
A
#
# COMPACT_ATOMS: atom_id res chain seq x y z
N MET A 1 -65.84 -30.78 -11.93
CA MET A 1 -64.42 -30.89 -12.31
C MET A 1 -63.60 -30.27 -11.18
N GLY A 2 -62.69 -31.02 -10.56
CA GLY A 2 -61.72 -30.44 -9.62
C GLY A 2 -60.45 -30.09 -10.37
N SER A 3 -59.87 -28.92 -10.11
CA SER A 3 -58.56 -28.57 -10.65
C SER A 3 -57.47 -29.31 -9.87
N ILE A 4 -56.60 -30.03 -10.58
CA ILE A 4 -55.42 -30.65 -9.96
C ILE A 4 -54.36 -29.55 -9.83
N HIS A 5 -54.23 -28.98 -8.63
CA HIS A 5 -53.02 -28.27 -8.27
C HIS A 5 -51.92 -29.29 -8.01
N ASP A 6 -50.99 -29.41 -8.96
CA ASP A 6 -49.74 -30.12 -8.73
C ASP A 6 -48.88 -29.29 -7.76
N GLY A 7 -48.96 -29.66 -6.49
CA GLY A 7 -48.39 -28.93 -5.37
C GLY A 7 -46.89 -29.14 -5.22
N ALA A 8 -46.11 -28.68 -6.20
CA ALA A 8 -44.66 -28.59 -6.07
C ALA A 8 -44.32 -27.66 -4.89
N GLU A 9 -43.95 -28.26 -3.75
CA GLU A 9 -43.69 -27.57 -2.50
C GLU A 9 -42.54 -26.56 -2.68
N ASP A 10 -42.76 -25.28 -2.36
CA ASP A 10 -41.73 -24.25 -2.43
C ASP A 10 -40.74 -24.38 -1.25
N ARG A 11 -39.86 -25.37 -1.40
CA ARG A 11 -38.74 -25.67 -0.49
C ARG A 11 -37.66 -24.59 -0.50
N ILE A 12 -37.71 -23.63 -1.43
CA ILE A 12 -36.76 -22.53 -1.53
C ILE A 12 -37.24 -21.37 -0.64
N SER A 13 -38.45 -20.84 -0.85
CA SER A 13 -39.02 -19.80 0.02
C SER A 13 -39.29 -20.28 1.45
N ASN A 14 -39.21 -21.57 1.74
CA ASN A 14 -39.33 -22.13 3.10
C ASN A 14 -37.97 -22.44 3.76
N MET A 15 -36.84 -22.04 3.15
CA MET A 15 -35.52 -22.16 3.74
C MET A 15 -35.35 -21.23 4.96
N PRO A 16 -34.75 -21.71 6.07
CA PRO A 16 -34.38 -20.89 7.22
C PRO A 16 -33.46 -19.70 6.89
N GLU A 17 -33.64 -18.58 7.60
CA GLU A 17 -32.91 -17.33 7.33
C GLU A 17 -31.40 -17.44 7.58
N ASP A 18 -30.97 -18.20 8.57
CA ASP A 18 -29.55 -18.47 8.87
C ASP A 18 -28.85 -19.17 7.70
N ILE A 19 -29.51 -20.15 7.08
CA ILE A 19 -29.01 -20.84 5.88
C ILE A 19 -28.95 -19.87 4.69
N ILE A 20 -29.93 -18.99 4.53
CA ILE A 20 -29.94 -17.97 3.47
C ILE A 20 -28.79 -16.97 3.70
N GLN A 21 -28.63 -16.42 4.92
CA GLN A 21 -27.52 -15.52 5.25
C GLN A 21 -26.16 -16.18 5.04
N HIS A 22 -26.02 -17.48 5.34
CA HIS A 22 -24.82 -18.26 5.05
C HIS A 22 -24.56 -18.36 3.53
N ILE A 23 -25.56 -18.73 2.71
CA ILE A 23 -25.43 -18.77 1.25
C ILE A 23 -25.06 -17.39 0.69
N LEU A 24 -25.73 -16.32 1.14
CA LEU A 24 -25.46 -14.95 0.72
C LEU A 24 -24.03 -14.49 1.05
N SER A 25 -23.42 -14.99 2.14
CA SER A 25 -22.07 -14.61 2.56
C SER A 25 -20.96 -15.00 1.58
N PHE A 26 -21.21 -15.98 0.71
CA PHE A 26 -20.26 -16.41 -0.34
C PHE A 26 -20.37 -15.58 -1.64
N LEU A 27 -21.35 -14.67 -1.74
CA LEU A 27 -21.65 -13.92 -2.97
C LEU A 27 -20.98 -12.53 -2.98
N ASP A 28 -20.87 -11.93 -4.17
CA ASP A 28 -20.75 -10.46 -4.30
C ASP A 28 -22.06 -9.83 -3.80
N THR A 29 -21.99 -8.69 -3.09
CA THR A 29 -23.16 -7.96 -2.58
C THR A 29 -24.20 -7.71 -3.66
N LYS A 30 -23.80 -7.48 -4.92
CA LYS A 30 -24.68 -7.38 -6.08
C LYS A 30 -25.50 -8.67 -6.28
N TYR A 31 -24.85 -9.82 -6.30
CA TYR A 31 -25.53 -11.11 -6.50
C TYR A 31 -26.37 -11.51 -5.28
N ALA A 32 -25.95 -11.12 -4.07
CA ALA A 32 -26.74 -11.29 -2.86
C ALA A 32 -28.05 -10.47 -2.88
N VAL A 33 -27.97 -9.19 -3.26
CA VAL A 33 -29.17 -8.34 -3.48
C VAL A 33 -30.04 -8.90 -4.60
N GLN A 34 -29.45 -9.40 -5.69
CA GLN A 34 -30.19 -10.06 -6.78
C GLN A 34 -30.92 -11.33 -6.32
N PHE A 35 -30.25 -12.19 -5.55
CA PHE A 35 -30.84 -13.41 -4.98
C PHE A 35 -32.03 -13.09 -4.07
N CYS A 36 -31.92 -12.04 -3.24
CA CYS A 36 -33.03 -11.61 -2.37
C CYS A 36 -34.29 -11.13 -3.11
N THR A 37 -34.23 -10.86 -4.42
CA THR A 37 -35.44 -10.48 -5.19
C THR A 37 -36.30 -11.65 -5.66
N VAL A 38 -35.85 -12.91 -5.55
CA VAL A 38 -36.58 -14.06 -6.10
C VAL A 38 -37.77 -14.51 -5.24
N SER A 39 -37.82 -14.10 -3.97
CA SER A 39 -38.94 -14.38 -3.05
C SER A 39 -39.20 -13.18 -2.14
N PRO A 40 -40.46 -12.72 -1.96
CA PRO A 40 -40.78 -11.59 -1.07
C PRO A 40 -40.35 -11.77 0.38
N LYS A 41 -40.21 -13.02 0.84
CA LYS A 41 -39.67 -13.33 2.18
C LYS A 41 -38.20 -12.95 2.33
N TRP A 42 -37.47 -12.83 1.23
CA TRP A 42 -36.02 -12.63 1.21
C TRP A 42 -35.60 -11.18 0.97
N GLU A 43 -36.52 -10.31 0.54
CA GLU A 43 -36.26 -8.95 0.04
C GLU A 43 -35.39 -8.10 0.98
N ASN A 44 -35.48 -8.34 2.30
CA ASN A 44 -34.73 -7.61 3.34
C ASN A 44 -33.53 -8.37 3.92
N ILE A 45 -33.33 -9.67 3.66
CA ILE A 45 -32.31 -10.49 4.35
C ILE A 45 -30.89 -9.96 4.07
N TRP A 46 -30.63 -9.49 2.83
CA TRP A 46 -29.33 -8.89 2.48
C TRP A 46 -28.96 -7.67 3.33
N THR A 47 -29.94 -6.92 3.84
CA THR A 47 -29.70 -5.71 4.66
C THR A 47 -29.00 -6.02 5.99
N SER A 48 -29.10 -7.28 6.44
CA SER A 48 -28.51 -7.83 7.68
C SER A 48 -27.29 -8.74 7.42
N MET A 49 -26.78 -8.86 6.19
CA MET A 49 -25.56 -9.64 5.92
C MET A 49 -24.38 -9.12 6.75
N ARG A 50 -23.59 -10.01 7.36
CA ARG A 50 -22.40 -9.62 8.15
C ARG A 50 -21.10 -9.52 7.32
N HIS A 51 -21.13 -9.99 6.08
CA HIS A 51 -20.01 -9.95 5.13
C HIS A 51 -20.45 -9.18 3.89
N LEU A 52 -19.67 -8.19 3.46
CA LEU A 52 -19.93 -7.37 2.27
C LEU A 52 -18.79 -7.53 1.27
N ASN A 53 -19.11 -7.78 0.01
CA ASN A 53 -18.12 -8.06 -1.04
C ASN A 53 -18.46 -7.29 -2.32
N PHE A 54 -17.78 -6.18 -2.54
CA PHE A 54 -18.02 -5.26 -3.65
C PHE A 54 -16.94 -5.44 -4.72
N ASN A 55 -17.25 -6.11 -5.84
CA ASN A 55 -16.36 -6.16 -6.99
C ASN A 55 -16.88 -5.27 -8.13
N ASN A 56 -16.07 -4.30 -8.58
CA ASN A 56 -16.48 -3.45 -9.70
C ASN A 56 -16.43 -4.15 -11.07
N GLU A 57 -15.71 -5.27 -11.20
CA GLU A 57 -15.75 -6.17 -12.37
C GLU A 57 -17.15 -6.77 -12.58
N SER A 58 -17.98 -6.83 -11.52
CA SER A 58 -19.37 -7.28 -11.58
C SER A 58 -20.31 -6.30 -12.32
N PHE A 59 -19.82 -5.12 -12.75
CA PHE A 59 -20.63 -4.03 -13.31
C PHE A 59 -20.12 -3.57 -14.69
N SER A 60 -21.05 -3.14 -15.56
CA SER A 60 -20.69 -2.72 -16.92
C SER A 60 -20.00 -1.35 -17.01
N SER A 61 -19.87 -0.61 -15.90
CA SER A 61 -19.16 0.67 -15.80
C SER A 61 -19.03 1.13 -14.35
N VAL A 62 -17.98 1.89 -14.04
CA VAL A 62 -17.71 2.45 -12.70
C VAL A 62 -18.91 3.23 -12.14
N PRO A 63 -19.57 4.17 -12.85
CA PRO A 63 -20.71 4.90 -12.28
C PRO A 63 -21.93 4.04 -11.91
N LYS A 64 -22.07 2.81 -12.46
CA LYS A 64 -23.09 1.85 -12.01
C LYS A 64 -22.67 1.14 -10.73
N PHE A 65 -21.38 0.84 -10.58
CA PHE A 65 -20.81 0.33 -9.33
C PHE A 65 -20.91 1.38 -8.22
N ASP A 66 -20.46 2.62 -8.46
CA ASP A 66 -20.51 3.73 -7.49
C ASP A 66 -21.93 3.87 -6.89
N LYS A 67 -22.94 4.00 -7.76
CA LYS A 67 -24.35 4.14 -7.38
C LYS A 67 -24.89 2.89 -6.68
N PHE A 68 -24.44 1.69 -7.05
CA PHE A 68 -24.83 0.47 -6.35
C PHE A 68 -24.22 0.41 -4.95
N MET A 69 -22.94 0.76 -4.80
CA MET A 69 -22.23 0.77 -3.52
C MET A 69 -22.86 1.80 -2.57
N GLU A 70 -23.08 3.03 -3.04
CA GLU A 70 -23.81 4.08 -2.31
C GLU A 70 -25.19 3.60 -1.83
N HIS A 71 -25.99 2.99 -2.73
CA HIS A 71 -27.32 2.48 -2.41
C HIS A 71 -27.26 1.29 -1.44
N ALA A 72 -26.33 0.35 -1.62
CA ALA A 72 -26.21 -0.83 -0.78
C ALA A 72 -25.78 -0.45 0.65
N LEU A 73 -24.77 0.41 0.80
CA LEU A 73 -24.30 0.86 2.12
C LEU A 73 -25.35 1.71 2.84
N SER A 74 -26.07 2.58 2.14
CA SER A 74 -27.10 3.47 2.73
C SER A 74 -28.42 2.79 3.10
N HIS A 75 -28.73 1.61 2.53
CA HIS A 75 -29.98 0.87 2.78
C HIS A 75 -29.78 -0.39 3.65
N ARG A 76 -28.59 -0.58 4.23
CA ARG A 76 -28.34 -1.65 5.21
C ARG A 76 -29.01 -1.37 6.55
N ASN A 77 -29.22 -2.44 7.32
CA ASN A 77 -29.61 -2.31 8.71
C ASN A 77 -28.40 -1.92 9.57
N ASN A 78 -28.32 -0.64 9.95
CA ASN A 78 -27.25 -0.13 10.81
C ASN A 78 -27.24 -0.69 12.24
N GLN A 79 -28.26 -1.46 12.64
CA GLN A 79 -28.26 -2.22 13.90
C GLN A 79 -27.55 -3.57 13.77
N THR A 80 -27.25 -4.02 12.54
CA THR A 80 -26.57 -5.30 12.30
C THR A 80 -25.08 -5.08 12.06
N GLU A 81 -24.26 -5.76 12.86
CA GLU A 81 -22.80 -5.75 12.76
C GLU A 81 -22.31 -6.16 11.36
N VAL A 82 -21.28 -5.47 10.88
CA VAL A 82 -20.52 -5.86 9.69
C VAL A 82 -19.20 -6.44 10.18
N CYS A 83 -19.04 -7.76 10.09
CA CYS A 83 -17.81 -8.43 10.48
C CYS A 83 -16.72 -8.22 9.41
N ALA A 84 -17.07 -8.31 8.12
CA ALA A 84 -16.11 -8.22 7.02
C ALA A 84 -16.56 -7.30 5.88
N VAL A 85 -15.63 -6.52 5.33
CA VAL A 85 -15.81 -5.74 4.09
C VAL A 85 -14.67 -6.02 3.11
N ARG A 86 -15.03 -6.41 1.89
CA ARG A 86 -14.13 -6.61 0.76
C ARG A 86 -14.47 -5.67 -0.38
N LEU A 87 -13.45 -5.00 -0.90
CA LEU A 87 -13.49 -4.19 -2.11
C LEU A 87 -12.52 -4.77 -3.15
N ARG A 88 -13.02 -5.06 -4.36
CA ARG A 88 -12.19 -5.13 -5.57
C ARG A 88 -12.55 -3.98 -6.50
N PHE A 89 -11.56 -3.16 -6.86
CA PHE A 89 -11.81 -1.97 -7.68
C PHE A 89 -10.67 -1.62 -8.65
N SER A 90 -10.95 -1.69 -9.95
CA SER A 90 -10.07 -1.15 -11.01
C SER A 90 -10.83 -0.17 -11.91
N GLY A 91 -10.37 1.07 -12.00
CA GLY A 91 -11.02 2.11 -12.82
C GLY A 91 -10.54 3.52 -12.49
N GLU A 92 -11.34 4.52 -12.86
CA GLU A 92 -11.21 5.91 -12.39
C GLU A 92 -11.74 6.03 -10.94
N LYS A 93 -11.47 7.15 -10.25
CA LYS A 93 -11.92 7.43 -8.86
C LYS A 93 -11.48 6.45 -7.75
N ILE A 94 -10.43 5.65 -7.97
CA ILE A 94 -9.96 4.63 -6.99
C ILE A 94 -9.85 5.20 -5.56
N LEU A 95 -9.31 6.42 -5.41
CA LEU A 95 -9.14 7.07 -4.12
C LEU A 95 -10.48 7.35 -3.41
N ASP A 96 -11.48 7.87 -4.12
CA ASP A 96 -12.78 8.20 -3.55
C ASP A 96 -13.49 6.93 -3.05
N THR A 97 -13.52 5.89 -3.90
CA THR A 97 -14.10 4.58 -3.54
C THR A 97 -13.40 3.93 -2.35
N VAL A 98 -12.07 4.04 -2.25
CA VAL A 98 -11.29 3.53 -1.12
C VAL A 98 -11.57 4.35 0.14
N ILE A 99 -11.70 5.69 0.04
CA ILE A 99 -12.08 6.55 1.17
C ILE A 99 -13.47 6.17 1.70
N ASP A 100 -14.46 5.99 0.83
CA ASP A 100 -15.83 5.64 1.23
C ASP A 100 -15.88 4.28 1.95
N ILE A 101 -15.22 3.25 1.41
CA ILE A 101 -15.17 1.91 2.02
C ILE A 101 -14.38 1.90 3.33
N VAL A 102 -13.25 2.62 3.42
CA VAL A 102 -12.48 2.72 4.68
C VAL A 102 -13.28 3.48 5.75
N ASN A 103 -13.95 4.57 5.39
CA ASN A 103 -14.81 5.31 6.31
C ASN A 103 -16.00 4.46 6.77
N TYR A 104 -16.64 3.70 5.88
CA TYR A 104 -17.70 2.76 6.25
C TYR A 104 -17.19 1.69 7.23
N ALA A 105 -16.05 1.07 6.91
CA ALA A 105 -15.46 0.02 7.75
C ALA A 105 -15.10 0.55 9.15
N TYR A 106 -14.52 1.75 9.24
CA TYR A 106 -14.21 2.42 10.50
C TYR A 106 -15.48 2.78 11.30
N LEU A 107 -16.50 3.36 10.66
CA LEU A 107 -17.75 3.76 11.33
C LEU A 107 -18.60 2.58 11.81
N HIS A 108 -18.47 1.42 11.18
CA HIS A 108 -19.19 0.19 11.53
C HIS A 108 -18.35 -0.80 12.35
N ASN A 109 -17.18 -0.38 12.87
CA ASN A 109 -16.28 -1.20 13.71
C ASN A 109 -15.87 -2.55 13.08
N VAL A 110 -15.69 -2.58 11.76
CA VAL A 110 -15.44 -3.80 10.99
C VAL A 110 -14.18 -4.54 11.44
N GLN A 111 -14.28 -5.87 11.54
CA GLN A 111 -13.21 -6.76 12.01
C GLN A 111 -12.26 -7.19 10.88
N GLU A 112 -12.76 -7.38 9.66
CA GLU A 112 -11.97 -7.75 8.49
C GLU A 112 -12.12 -6.73 7.33
N LEU A 113 -11.00 -6.22 6.81
CA LEU A 113 -11.00 -5.29 5.68
C LEU A 113 -10.00 -5.73 4.60
N THR A 114 -10.54 -6.12 3.44
CA THR A 114 -9.76 -6.49 2.25
C THR A 114 -9.96 -5.48 1.12
N ILE A 115 -8.92 -4.77 0.72
CA ILE A 115 -8.93 -3.81 -0.39
C ILE A 115 -7.95 -4.26 -1.48
N GLN A 116 -8.49 -4.75 -2.60
CA GLN A 116 -7.75 -5.07 -3.82
C GLN A 116 -8.06 -4.01 -4.87
N CYS A 117 -7.13 -3.10 -5.17
CA CYS A 117 -7.39 -1.99 -6.07
C CYS A 117 -6.19 -1.67 -6.98
N GLY A 118 -6.35 -0.68 -7.88
CA GLY A 118 -5.25 -0.14 -8.68
C GLY A 118 -4.23 0.65 -7.84
N SER A 119 -3.62 1.69 -8.42
CA SER A 119 -2.70 2.55 -7.65
C SER A 119 -3.50 3.57 -6.86
N VAL A 120 -3.49 3.47 -5.54
CA VAL A 120 -3.82 4.59 -4.64
C VAL A 120 -2.53 5.38 -4.43
N TYR A 121 -2.57 6.72 -4.47
CA TYR A 121 -1.38 7.49 -4.13
C TYR A 121 -0.99 7.25 -2.66
N GLU A 122 -1.98 7.19 -1.78
CA GLU A 122 -1.83 7.17 -0.32
C GLU A 122 -3.13 6.62 0.30
N PHE A 123 -3.05 5.65 1.23
CA PHE A 123 -4.22 5.11 1.92
C PHE A 123 -4.72 6.04 3.05
N PRO A 124 -6.04 6.11 3.35
CA PRO A 124 -6.58 7.05 4.33
C PRO A 124 -6.07 6.75 5.76
N HIS A 125 -5.61 7.77 6.51
CA HIS A 125 -5.01 7.58 7.84
C HIS A 125 -5.94 6.95 8.90
N CYS A 126 -7.27 7.06 8.75
CA CYS A 126 -8.24 6.41 9.64
C CYS A 126 -8.17 4.88 9.58
N LEU A 127 -7.73 4.30 8.45
CA LEU A 127 -7.49 2.87 8.30
C LEU A 127 -6.53 2.33 9.36
N PHE A 128 -5.41 3.03 9.56
CA PHE A 128 -4.33 2.66 10.47
C PHE A 128 -4.60 3.09 11.92
N SER A 129 -5.83 3.48 12.23
CA SER A 129 -6.29 3.94 13.55
C SER A 129 -7.52 3.15 14.05
N SER A 130 -7.89 2.04 13.40
CA SER A 130 -9.09 1.27 13.77
C SER A 130 -8.86 0.45 15.05
N PRO A 131 -9.69 0.60 16.10
CA PRO A 131 -9.53 -0.14 17.35
C PRO A 131 -10.06 -1.58 17.29
N THR A 132 -10.83 -1.96 16.25
CA THR A 132 -11.52 -3.27 16.16
C THR A 132 -11.09 -4.13 14.98
N LEU A 133 -10.19 -3.64 14.13
CA LEU A 133 -9.79 -4.33 12.91
C LEU A 133 -8.76 -5.41 13.21
N LYS A 134 -9.19 -6.68 13.10
CA LYS A 134 -8.38 -7.89 13.30
C LYS A 134 -7.58 -8.28 12.07
N HIS A 135 -8.17 -8.15 10.88
CA HIS A 135 -7.59 -8.69 9.65
C HIS A 135 -7.56 -7.62 8.56
N LEU A 136 -6.37 -7.14 8.19
CA LEU A 136 -6.17 -6.09 7.19
C LEU A 136 -5.40 -6.61 5.98
N SER A 137 -6.04 -6.62 4.82
CA SER A 137 -5.46 -7.03 3.54
C SER A 137 -5.49 -5.89 2.52
N LEU A 138 -4.33 -5.33 2.18
CA LEU A 138 -4.17 -4.25 1.20
C LEU A 138 -3.36 -4.73 0.01
N SER A 139 -3.93 -4.60 -1.20
CA SER A 139 -3.31 -5.05 -2.44
C SER A 139 -3.46 -4.01 -3.55
N SER A 140 -2.32 -3.56 -4.10
CA SER A 140 -2.25 -2.74 -5.31
C SER A 140 -2.05 -3.62 -6.55
N SER A 141 -2.68 -3.30 -7.69
CA SER A 141 -2.61 -4.10 -8.94
C SER A 141 -2.00 -3.33 -10.11
N SER A 142 -1.02 -2.47 -9.84
CA SER A 142 -0.54 -1.42 -10.75
C SER A 142 0.98 -1.35 -10.85
N ASN A 143 1.49 -0.87 -11.99
CA ASN A 143 2.92 -0.64 -12.23
C ASN A 143 3.56 0.33 -11.20
N THR A 144 2.75 1.20 -10.60
CA THR A 144 3.11 2.03 -9.45
C THR A 144 2.60 1.37 -8.16
N LYS A 145 3.49 1.21 -7.18
CA LYS A 145 3.16 0.72 -5.83
C LYS A 145 2.48 1.82 -5.01
N SER A 146 1.36 1.49 -4.38
CA SER A 146 0.59 2.40 -3.52
C SER A 146 1.35 2.74 -2.24
N ARG A 147 1.22 3.95 -1.68
CA ARG A 147 2.01 4.36 -0.49
C ARG A 147 1.25 4.18 0.81
N ILE A 148 2.00 3.89 1.88
CA ILE A 148 1.59 4.18 3.27
C ILE A 148 2.60 5.19 3.84
N THR A 149 2.08 6.29 4.35
CA THR A 149 2.82 7.46 4.88
C THR A 149 2.64 7.68 6.37
N SER A 150 1.66 6.99 6.99
CA SER A 150 1.37 7.12 8.42
C SER A 150 2.58 6.68 9.22
N SER A 151 3.18 7.60 9.96
CA SER A 151 4.39 7.32 10.75
C SER A 151 4.11 6.47 11.99
N TYR A 152 2.84 6.33 12.39
CA TYR A 152 2.44 5.43 13.47
C TYR A 152 1.11 4.79 13.09
N TRP A 153 0.92 3.54 13.51
CA TRP A 153 -0.37 2.85 13.46
C TRP A 153 -0.86 2.60 14.88
N ASN A 154 -2.18 2.48 15.04
CA ASN A 154 -2.86 2.31 16.32
C ASN A 154 -4.02 1.32 16.11
N MET A 155 -3.67 0.05 15.92
CA MET A 155 -4.60 -1.05 15.61
C MET A 155 -4.42 -2.17 16.66
N PRO A 156 -4.84 -1.94 17.92
CA PRO A 156 -4.54 -2.84 19.04
C PRO A 156 -5.13 -4.25 18.89
N ALA A 157 -6.19 -4.43 18.10
CA ALA A 157 -6.83 -5.71 17.86
C ALA A 157 -6.29 -6.45 16.61
N LEU A 158 -5.24 -5.96 15.94
CA LEU A 158 -4.78 -6.47 14.65
C LEU A 158 -4.01 -7.77 14.77
N GLU A 159 -4.68 -8.88 14.46
CA GLU A 159 -4.15 -10.25 14.46
C GLU A 159 -3.40 -10.59 13.16
N THR A 160 -3.87 -10.10 12.01
CA THR A 160 -3.24 -10.40 10.70
C THR A 160 -3.10 -9.19 9.79
N LEU A 161 -1.92 -9.02 9.20
CA LEU A 161 -1.63 -8.02 8.19
C LEU A 161 -1.10 -8.66 6.90
N TYR A 162 -1.75 -8.33 5.79
CA TYR A 162 -1.28 -8.66 4.44
C TYR A 162 -1.13 -7.39 3.60
N LEU A 163 0.10 -7.08 3.16
CA LEU A 163 0.40 -6.00 2.22
C LEU A 163 0.97 -6.57 0.91
N ARG A 164 0.33 -6.24 -0.23
CA ARG A 164 0.82 -6.52 -1.58
C ARG A 164 1.03 -5.23 -2.38
N ASP A 165 2.21 -5.11 -3.00
CA ASP A 165 2.56 -4.02 -3.92
C ASP A 165 2.46 -2.62 -3.28
N ILE A 166 2.88 -2.55 -2.01
CA ILE A 166 2.92 -1.35 -1.18
C ILE A 166 4.34 -0.76 -1.11
N ARG A 167 4.44 0.56 -1.13
CA ARG A 167 5.63 1.32 -0.75
C ARG A 167 5.51 1.75 0.72
N LEU A 168 6.46 1.28 1.52
CA LEU A 168 6.69 1.69 2.90
C LEU A 168 7.80 2.76 2.91
N GLY A 169 7.72 3.69 3.85
CA GLY A 169 8.63 4.83 3.97
C GLY A 169 8.10 6.13 3.33
N ASP A 170 8.39 7.25 4.00
CA ASP A 170 8.09 8.59 3.52
C ASP A 170 9.36 9.31 2.99
N ALA A 171 9.30 10.61 2.72
CA ALA A 171 10.44 11.36 2.18
C ALA A 171 11.29 12.09 3.24
N ARG A 172 11.01 11.89 4.54
CA ARG A 172 11.61 12.59 5.68
C ARG A 172 12.53 11.70 6.52
N ASN A 173 12.90 10.53 5.98
CA ASN A 173 13.80 9.54 6.60
C ASN A 173 13.37 8.98 7.97
N THR A 174 12.15 9.24 8.44
CA THR A 174 11.69 8.69 9.72
C THR A 174 11.58 7.18 9.65
N SER A 175 12.19 6.48 10.60
CA SER A 175 12.20 5.01 10.77
C SER A 175 11.33 4.55 11.95
N PRO A 176 10.03 4.88 11.99
CA PRO A 176 9.18 4.51 13.10
C PRO A 176 8.89 3.00 13.12
N ASP A 177 8.72 2.47 14.32
CA ASP A 177 8.05 1.19 14.51
C ASP A 177 6.56 1.34 14.17
N LEU A 178 6.13 0.69 13.10
CA LEU A 178 4.74 0.69 12.65
C LEU A 178 3.86 -0.26 13.48
N PHE A 179 4.47 -1.16 14.25
CA PHE A 179 3.81 -2.30 14.89
C PHE A 179 3.70 -2.17 16.41
N PHE A 180 4.41 -1.22 17.03
CA PHE A 180 4.41 -0.89 18.48
C PHE A 180 3.05 -0.90 19.20
N LYS A 181 1.93 -0.71 18.49
CA LYS A 181 0.56 -0.76 19.04
C LYS A 181 -0.34 -1.84 18.42
N SER A 182 0.27 -2.94 17.99
CA SER A 182 -0.37 -4.12 17.40
C SER A 182 0.13 -5.36 18.13
N GLU A 183 -0.01 -5.37 19.47
CA GLU A 183 0.56 -6.41 20.33
C GLU A 183 0.00 -7.81 20.03
N GLU A 184 -1.25 -7.89 19.57
CA GLU A 184 -1.96 -9.10 19.16
C GLU A 184 -1.56 -9.63 17.75
N LEU A 185 -0.56 -9.05 17.08
CA LEU A 185 -0.22 -9.38 15.69
C LEU A 185 0.48 -10.74 15.56
N GLU A 186 -0.30 -11.78 15.25
CA GLU A 186 0.14 -13.15 15.00
C GLU A 186 0.81 -13.34 13.62
N SER A 187 0.35 -12.62 12.58
CA SER A 187 0.81 -12.85 11.19
C SER A 187 1.07 -11.57 10.38
N LEU A 188 2.30 -11.46 9.83
CA LEU A 188 2.75 -10.32 9.03
C LEU A 188 3.26 -10.78 7.65
N THR A 189 2.54 -10.40 6.59
CA THR A 189 2.93 -10.66 5.20
C THR A 189 3.21 -9.37 4.40
N LEU A 190 4.43 -9.25 3.88
CA LEU A 190 4.92 -8.17 3.01
C LEU A 190 5.29 -8.75 1.63
N GLU A 191 4.35 -8.76 0.70
CA GLU A 191 4.52 -9.30 -0.65
C GLU A 191 4.77 -8.20 -1.69
N ASN A 192 5.85 -8.33 -2.47
CA ASN A 192 6.25 -7.37 -3.49
C ASN A 192 6.22 -5.93 -2.96
N CYS A 193 6.68 -5.68 -1.74
CA CYS A 193 6.73 -4.34 -1.17
C CYS A 193 7.98 -3.58 -1.64
N SER A 194 8.16 -2.33 -1.20
CA SER A 194 9.45 -1.63 -1.29
C SER A 194 9.63 -0.63 -0.15
N MET A 195 10.78 -0.65 0.53
CA MET A 195 11.08 0.20 1.69
C MET A 195 11.99 1.36 1.24
N TYR A 196 11.39 2.39 0.65
CA TYR A 196 12.13 3.54 0.12
C TYR A 196 12.43 4.56 1.24
N ASN A 197 13.66 5.05 1.29
CA ASN A 197 14.11 6.14 2.17
C ASN A 197 13.85 5.87 3.67
N LEU A 198 13.98 4.61 4.09
CA LEU A 198 13.97 4.20 5.49
C LEU A 198 15.42 3.97 5.94
N GLU A 199 15.81 4.56 7.06
CA GLU A 199 17.13 4.34 7.69
C GLU A 199 17.16 2.97 8.38
N ALA A 200 16.08 2.66 9.10
CA ALA A 200 15.77 1.34 9.65
C ALA A 200 14.30 0.97 9.40
N PHE A 201 13.98 -0.31 9.47
CA PHE A 201 12.60 -0.83 9.56
C PHE A 201 12.51 -1.74 10.78
N ILE A 202 11.51 -1.52 11.63
CA ILE A 202 11.34 -2.21 12.90
C ILE A 202 10.03 -2.99 12.85
N VAL A 203 10.09 -4.26 13.25
CA VAL A 203 8.93 -5.11 13.54
C VAL A 203 8.97 -5.46 15.03
N SER A 204 8.29 -4.67 15.87
CA SER A 204 8.03 -5.04 17.25
C SER A 204 6.64 -5.67 17.35
N ALA A 205 6.60 -6.99 17.51
CA ALA A 205 5.36 -7.77 17.53
C ALA A 205 5.59 -9.02 18.39
N PRO A 206 5.35 -8.95 19.71
CA PRO A 206 5.80 -9.98 20.65
C PRO A 206 5.09 -11.34 20.48
N ASN A 207 3.88 -11.33 19.93
CA ASN A 207 3.06 -12.51 19.65
C ASN A 207 3.13 -12.97 18.18
N LEU A 208 4.04 -12.43 17.37
CA LEU A 208 4.16 -12.76 15.94
C LEU A 208 4.67 -14.18 15.74
N LEU A 209 3.84 -15.04 15.15
CA LEU A 209 4.12 -16.45 14.83
C LEU A 209 4.61 -16.62 13.37
N ASP A 210 4.05 -15.83 12.44
CA ASP A 210 4.28 -15.94 10.99
C ASP A 210 4.84 -14.62 10.40
N LEU A 211 6.08 -14.64 9.89
CA LEU A 211 6.68 -13.52 9.16
C LEU A 211 7.01 -13.90 7.71
N THR A 212 6.28 -13.34 6.75
CA THR A 212 6.45 -13.60 5.31
C THR A 212 6.84 -12.33 4.55
N ILE A 213 8.09 -12.22 4.12
CA ILE A 213 8.63 -11.10 3.34
C ILE A 213 9.08 -11.63 1.98
N THR A 214 8.25 -11.51 0.93
CA THR A 214 8.58 -12.08 -0.40
C THR A 214 8.50 -11.06 -1.52
N ARG A 215 9.39 -11.14 -2.51
CA ARG A 215 9.49 -10.21 -3.65
C ARG A 215 9.75 -8.73 -3.25
N THR A 216 10.04 -8.45 -1.99
CA THR A 216 10.29 -7.11 -1.48
C THR A 216 11.69 -6.63 -1.87
N CYS A 217 11.85 -5.31 -2.09
CA CYS A 217 13.07 -4.73 -2.64
C CYS A 217 13.40 -3.36 -2.05
N ARG A 218 14.70 -3.00 -2.05
CA ARG A 218 15.27 -1.86 -1.32
C ARG A 218 14.94 -1.98 0.16
N PHE A 219 15.66 -2.85 0.87
CA PHE A 219 15.62 -2.89 2.32
C PHE A 219 16.41 -1.70 2.89
N PRO A 220 16.14 -1.24 4.11
CA PRO A 220 17.07 -0.41 4.88
C PRO A 220 18.38 -1.16 5.16
N GLU A 221 19.38 -0.48 5.72
CA GLU A 221 20.62 -1.15 6.17
C GLU A 221 20.41 -1.97 7.44
N ASP A 222 19.44 -1.57 8.28
CA ASP A 222 19.03 -2.31 9.47
C ASP A 222 17.53 -2.67 9.44
N PHE A 223 17.24 -3.96 9.61
CA PHE A 223 15.90 -4.52 9.63
C PHE A 223 15.72 -5.26 10.96
N TYR A 224 15.09 -4.62 11.94
CA TYR A 224 14.93 -5.16 13.29
C TYR A 224 13.67 -6.02 13.38
N VAL A 225 13.78 -7.19 14.02
CA VAL A 225 12.65 -8.07 14.35
C VAL A 225 12.71 -8.42 15.83
N TYR A 226 11.72 -7.97 16.59
CA TYR A 226 11.49 -8.29 17.99
C TYR A 226 10.21 -9.14 18.08
N ALA A 227 10.38 -10.45 17.87
CA ALA A 227 9.32 -11.45 17.80
C ALA A 227 9.80 -12.79 18.40
N PRO A 228 9.81 -12.95 19.73
CA PRO A 228 10.37 -14.14 20.39
C PRO A 228 9.52 -15.41 20.17
N GLN A 229 8.24 -15.26 19.80
CA GLN A 229 7.32 -16.36 19.50
C GLN A 229 7.31 -16.77 18.01
N LEU A 230 8.22 -16.24 17.18
CA LEU A 230 8.21 -16.47 15.73
C LEU A 230 8.50 -17.94 15.37
N GLU A 231 7.47 -18.68 14.95
CA GLU A 231 7.57 -20.09 14.54
C GLU A 231 7.97 -20.25 13.06
N THR A 232 7.50 -19.36 12.18
CA THR A 232 7.74 -19.44 10.73
C THR A 232 8.28 -18.13 10.14
N LEU A 233 9.45 -18.23 9.47
CA LEU A 233 10.05 -17.16 8.67
C LEU A 233 10.09 -17.55 7.19
N THR A 234 9.39 -16.81 6.33
CA THR A 234 9.55 -16.89 4.87
C THR A 234 10.19 -15.62 4.33
N ALA A 235 11.39 -15.70 3.73
CA ALA A 235 12.11 -14.56 3.16
C ALA A 235 12.44 -14.78 1.67
N GLY A 236 12.19 -13.75 0.85
CA GLY A 236 12.31 -13.84 -0.61
C GLY A 236 12.75 -12.53 -1.26
N GLY A 237 14.01 -12.44 -1.67
CA GLY A 237 14.60 -11.22 -2.26
C GLY A 237 14.32 -11.05 -3.76
N TYR A 238 14.21 -9.80 -4.22
CA TYR A 238 14.05 -9.48 -5.64
C TYR A 238 15.40 -9.13 -6.31
N SER A 239 15.80 -9.84 -7.38
CA SER A 239 17.14 -9.72 -8.01
C SER A 239 17.56 -8.34 -8.57
N SER A 240 16.66 -7.36 -8.58
CA SER A 240 16.98 -5.98 -8.94
C SER A 240 17.30 -5.09 -7.73
N SER A 241 17.10 -5.56 -6.49
CA SER A 241 17.60 -4.90 -5.29
C SER A 241 19.13 -4.97 -5.21
N TYR A 242 19.71 -4.10 -4.39
CA TYR A 242 21.16 -4.08 -4.14
C TYR A 242 21.56 -4.85 -2.86
N GLN A 243 20.60 -5.11 -1.97
CA GLN A 243 20.73 -5.93 -0.76
C GLN A 243 19.69 -7.07 -0.75
N PHE A 244 20.04 -8.18 -0.10
CA PHE A 244 19.07 -9.19 0.36
C PHE A 244 18.56 -8.78 1.75
N LEU A 245 17.64 -9.55 2.35
CA LEU A 245 17.23 -9.31 3.73
C LEU A 245 18.40 -9.61 4.68
N LYS A 246 18.78 -8.62 5.48
CA LYS A 246 19.75 -8.71 6.59
C LYS A 246 18.96 -8.43 7.86
N LEU A 247 18.61 -9.47 8.62
CA LEU A 247 17.89 -9.32 9.89
C LEU A 247 18.86 -8.84 10.98
N THR A 248 18.40 -7.93 11.82
CA THR A 248 19.05 -7.60 13.09
C THR A 248 18.10 -8.05 14.21
N THR A 249 18.57 -8.95 15.06
CA THR A 249 17.85 -9.40 16.26
C THR A 249 18.79 -9.25 17.45
N GLU A 250 18.29 -8.78 18.58
CA GLU A 250 19.06 -8.71 19.83
C GLU A 250 18.95 -10.03 20.62
N GLU A 251 17.85 -10.76 20.42
CA GLU A 251 17.58 -12.08 20.98
C GLU A 251 17.73 -13.18 19.90
N VAL A 252 17.86 -14.42 20.35
CA VAL A 252 17.84 -15.61 19.47
C VAL A 252 16.38 -16.00 19.21
N LEU A 253 16.05 -16.31 17.96
CA LEU A 253 14.71 -16.77 17.58
C LEU A 253 14.52 -18.25 17.95
N ASP A 254 14.55 -18.57 19.24
CA ASP A 254 14.56 -19.96 19.75
C ASP A 254 13.29 -20.74 19.38
N SER A 255 12.15 -20.06 19.23
CA SER A 255 10.86 -20.63 18.80
C SER A 255 10.78 -20.99 17.32
N LEU A 256 11.76 -20.59 16.51
CA LEU A 256 11.70 -20.64 15.05
C LEU A 256 11.89 -22.05 14.49
N GLU A 257 10.78 -22.77 14.31
CA GLU A 257 10.79 -24.12 13.75
C GLU A 257 11.06 -24.15 12.25
N LYS A 258 10.62 -23.14 11.49
CA LYS A 258 10.48 -23.25 10.03
C LYS A 258 10.99 -22.02 9.29
N VAL A 259 12.01 -22.24 8.45
CA VAL A 259 12.66 -21.19 7.65
C VAL A 259 12.54 -21.51 6.17
N ASN A 260 12.06 -20.55 5.37
CA ASN A 260 11.79 -20.71 3.95
C ASN A 260 12.40 -19.56 3.15
N LEU A 261 13.54 -19.82 2.48
CA LEU A 261 14.34 -18.80 1.80
C LEU A 261 14.26 -18.95 0.28
N SER A 262 14.19 -17.81 -0.42
CA SER A 262 14.18 -17.77 -1.89
C SER A 262 14.88 -16.55 -2.47
N LEU A 263 15.43 -16.71 -3.68
CA LEU A 263 16.04 -15.62 -4.44
C LEU A 263 15.45 -15.53 -5.85
N SER A 264 14.86 -14.39 -6.22
CA SER A 264 14.43 -14.19 -7.60
C SER A 264 15.64 -14.06 -8.53
N SER A 265 15.52 -14.55 -9.77
CA SER A 265 16.69 -14.97 -10.57
C SER A 265 17.37 -13.84 -11.37
N ASN A 266 18.62 -13.51 -11.02
CA ASN A 266 19.62 -12.91 -11.91
C ASN A 266 21.00 -13.36 -11.44
N ILE A 267 21.75 -13.99 -12.33
CA ILE A 267 23.02 -14.68 -12.00
C ILE A 267 24.15 -13.67 -11.73
N GLN A 268 24.08 -12.46 -12.32
CA GLN A 268 25.18 -11.48 -12.38
C GLN A 268 25.49 -10.71 -11.08
N LYS A 269 24.86 -11.05 -9.94
CA LYS A 269 25.05 -10.34 -8.66
C LYS A 269 25.23 -11.25 -7.44
N ARG A 270 25.34 -12.58 -7.62
CA ARG A 270 25.19 -13.58 -6.54
C ARG A 270 26.06 -13.32 -5.30
N GLU A 271 27.36 -13.09 -5.51
CA GLU A 271 28.35 -12.79 -4.46
C GLU A 271 27.89 -11.71 -3.48
N ARG A 272 27.22 -10.65 -3.96
CA ARG A 272 26.78 -9.50 -3.13
C ARG A 272 25.66 -9.83 -2.16
N HIS A 273 24.93 -10.92 -2.40
CA HIS A 273 23.84 -11.38 -1.54
C HIS A 273 24.30 -12.53 -0.63
N PHE A 274 25.45 -13.18 -0.91
CA PHE A 274 25.97 -14.31 -0.16
C PHE A 274 26.28 -13.94 1.30
N ALA A 275 26.91 -12.78 1.55
CA ALA A 275 27.19 -12.30 2.90
C ALA A 275 25.91 -12.09 3.74
N SER A 276 24.88 -11.44 3.17
CA SER A 276 23.58 -11.25 3.83
C SER A 276 22.81 -12.57 4.02
N LEU A 277 22.95 -13.52 3.09
CA LEU A 277 22.37 -14.85 3.23
C LEU A 277 23.03 -15.62 4.37
N LEU A 278 24.36 -15.56 4.50
CA LEU A 278 25.08 -16.18 5.61
C LEU A 278 24.72 -15.55 6.96
N ASP A 279 24.69 -14.22 7.04
CA ASP A 279 24.24 -13.48 8.22
C ASP A 279 22.81 -13.87 8.64
N LEU A 280 21.91 -14.08 7.68
CA LEU A 280 20.57 -14.59 7.95
C LEU A 280 20.57 -16.05 8.44
N LEU A 281 21.34 -16.94 7.80
CA LEU A 281 21.44 -18.36 8.18
C LEU A 281 22.06 -18.54 9.58
N GLU A 282 23.03 -17.70 9.94
CA GLU A 282 23.68 -17.67 11.26
C GLU A 282 22.75 -17.18 12.38
N LYS A 283 21.67 -16.47 12.05
CA LYS A 283 20.65 -15.96 13.00
C LYS A 283 19.43 -16.87 13.18
N VAL A 284 19.37 -18.01 12.49
CA VAL A 284 18.24 -18.97 12.57
C VAL A 284 18.67 -20.41 12.93
N PRO A 285 19.53 -20.62 13.96
CA PRO A 285 20.11 -21.93 14.27
C PRO A 285 19.09 -22.97 14.79
N SER A 286 17.97 -22.49 15.32
CA SER A 286 16.82 -23.23 15.88
C SER A 286 16.03 -24.04 14.85
N ALA A 287 16.12 -23.69 13.56
CA ALA A 287 15.25 -24.21 12.51
C ALA A 287 15.26 -25.75 12.39
N LYS A 288 14.08 -26.35 12.58
CA LYS A 288 13.80 -27.78 12.35
C LYS A 288 13.53 -28.09 10.88
N THR A 289 12.85 -27.19 10.18
CA THR A 289 12.55 -27.30 8.74
C THR A 289 13.16 -26.13 7.97
N LEU A 290 14.14 -26.43 7.12
CA LEU A 290 14.75 -25.47 6.20
C LEU A 290 14.27 -25.74 4.77
N ILE A 291 13.62 -24.76 4.16
CA ILE A 291 13.17 -24.78 2.77
C ILE A 291 14.02 -23.77 1.99
N LEU A 292 14.71 -24.21 0.93
CA LEU A 292 15.54 -23.36 0.07
C LEU A 292 15.11 -23.46 -1.39
N ASP A 293 15.13 -22.36 -2.12
CA ASP A 293 14.97 -22.38 -3.58
C ASP A 293 16.29 -22.72 -4.31
N MET A 294 16.21 -23.23 -5.55
CA MET A 294 17.40 -23.61 -6.32
C MET A 294 18.39 -22.45 -6.58
N ASN A 295 17.95 -21.19 -6.59
CA ASN A 295 18.85 -20.05 -6.75
C ASN A 295 19.78 -19.88 -5.53
N ILE A 296 19.32 -20.21 -4.33
CA ILE A 296 20.16 -20.29 -3.11
C ILE A 296 21.12 -21.48 -3.20
N VAL A 297 20.65 -22.66 -3.62
CA VAL A 297 21.51 -23.86 -3.75
C VAL A 297 22.67 -23.61 -4.71
N GLU A 298 22.41 -22.97 -5.85
CA GLU A 298 23.48 -22.58 -6.79
C GLU A 298 24.43 -21.51 -6.22
N MET A 299 23.92 -20.54 -5.44
CA MET A 299 24.75 -19.50 -4.81
C MET A 299 25.71 -20.11 -3.76
N LEU A 300 25.19 -20.98 -2.89
CA LEU A 300 26.02 -21.72 -1.93
C LEU A 300 27.05 -22.57 -2.68
N SER A 301 26.67 -23.20 -3.80
CA SER A 301 27.60 -23.98 -4.63
C SER A 301 28.69 -23.16 -5.30
N SER A 302 28.46 -21.89 -5.64
CA SER A 302 29.48 -21.01 -6.24
C SER A 302 30.49 -20.47 -5.22
N CYS A 303 30.13 -20.45 -3.93
CA CYS A 303 30.95 -19.89 -2.85
C CYS A 303 31.44 -20.98 -1.87
N MET A 304 31.60 -22.22 -2.35
CA MET A 304 31.97 -23.38 -1.51
C MET A 304 33.31 -23.22 -0.79
N ASP A 305 34.28 -22.50 -1.37
CA ASP A 305 35.58 -22.29 -0.75
C ASP A 305 35.43 -21.48 0.56
N GLU A 306 34.61 -20.43 0.56
CA GLU A 306 34.25 -19.65 1.75
C GLU A 306 33.41 -20.46 2.75
N LEU A 307 32.47 -21.27 2.28
CA LEU A 307 31.65 -22.15 3.14
C LEU A 307 32.48 -23.23 3.83
N SER A 308 33.54 -23.73 3.20
CA SER A 308 34.32 -24.88 3.68
C SER A 308 34.94 -24.66 5.08
N HIS A 309 35.23 -23.41 5.41
CA HIS A 309 35.82 -22.99 6.68
C HIS A 309 34.79 -22.53 7.73
N LYS A 310 33.52 -22.31 7.35
CA LYS A 310 32.47 -21.89 8.30
C LYS A 310 31.88 -23.07 9.08
N PRO A 311 31.36 -22.82 10.32
CA PRO A 311 30.48 -23.77 10.99
C PRO A 311 29.17 -23.91 10.20
N CYS A 312 28.50 -25.05 10.34
CA CYS A 312 27.09 -25.13 9.96
C CYS A 312 26.25 -24.48 11.07
N PRO A 313 25.35 -23.52 10.76
CA PRO A 313 24.59 -22.80 11.77
C PRO A 313 23.44 -23.63 12.37
N PHE A 314 22.93 -24.63 11.63
CA PHE A 314 21.83 -25.48 12.07
C PHE A 314 22.32 -26.59 13.01
N SER A 315 21.62 -26.81 14.12
CA SER A 315 21.87 -27.93 15.04
C SER A 315 20.73 -28.95 15.05
N ASN A 316 19.48 -28.48 14.99
CA ASN A 316 18.27 -29.25 15.24
C ASN A 316 17.47 -29.59 13.96
N LEU A 317 18.13 -29.64 12.80
CA LEU A 317 17.43 -29.77 11.52
C LEU A 317 16.83 -31.17 11.34
N GLU A 318 15.51 -31.26 11.26
CA GLU A 318 14.74 -32.48 11.02
C GLU A 318 14.40 -32.66 9.53
N CYS A 319 14.28 -31.56 8.78
CA CYS A 319 13.89 -31.55 7.36
C CYS A 319 14.65 -30.49 6.56
N LEU A 320 15.30 -30.90 5.47
CA LEU A 320 15.86 -30.02 4.45
C LEU A 320 15.08 -30.21 3.15
N LYS A 321 14.30 -29.21 2.74
CA LYS A 321 13.51 -29.22 1.51
C LYS A 321 14.09 -28.26 0.46
N ILE A 322 14.26 -28.73 -0.77
CA ILE A 322 14.66 -27.92 -1.92
C ILE A 322 13.46 -27.71 -2.86
N ASN A 323 13.07 -26.45 -3.06
CA ASN A 323 12.01 -26.02 -3.96
C ASN A 323 12.59 -25.68 -5.34
N THR A 324 12.09 -26.36 -6.37
CA THR A 324 12.55 -26.23 -7.75
C THR A 324 11.61 -25.41 -8.65
N GLY A 325 10.52 -24.86 -8.10
CA GLY A 325 9.54 -24.06 -8.86
C GLY A 325 10.09 -22.75 -9.46
N THR A 326 11.28 -22.31 -9.05
CA THR A 326 12.02 -21.17 -9.63
C THR A 326 13.05 -21.57 -10.69
N TRP A 327 13.23 -22.88 -10.94
CA TRP A 327 14.20 -23.43 -11.88
C TRP A 327 13.88 -23.05 -13.33
N LYS A 328 14.90 -22.61 -14.08
CA LYS A 328 14.80 -22.23 -15.50
C LYS A 328 15.77 -22.99 -16.41
N GLY A 329 16.52 -23.96 -15.85
CA GLY A 329 17.39 -24.84 -16.63
C GLY A 329 16.56 -25.75 -17.52
N LYS A 330 16.57 -25.49 -18.83
CA LYS A 330 15.69 -26.19 -19.79
C LYS A 330 16.04 -27.66 -19.99
N ASP A 331 17.31 -28.01 -19.82
CA ASP A 331 17.89 -29.26 -20.34
C ASP A 331 18.51 -30.15 -19.25
N ASN A 332 18.47 -29.71 -17.98
CA ASN A 332 19.02 -30.46 -16.82
C ASN A 332 17.96 -30.59 -15.71
N ILE A 333 17.89 -31.79 -15.11
CA ILE A 333 17.16 -32.03 -13.87
C ILE A 333 17.85 -31.21 -12.76
N PRO A 334 17.12 -30.40 -11.96
CA PRO A 334 17.71 -29.72 -10.81
C PRO A 334 18.28 -30.75 -9.84
N SER A 335 19.51 -30.54 -9.40
CA SER A 335 20.24 -31.44 -8.50
C SER A 335 21.03 -30.64 -7.49
N MET A 336 21.13 -31.14 -6.27
CA MET A 336 21.84 -30.46 -5.18
C MET A 336 23.29 -30.95 -5.11
N PRO A 337 24.29 -30.07 -5.22
CA PRO A 337 25.70 -30.42 -5.04
C PRO A 337 25.95 -31.04 -3.66
N SER A 338 26.68 -32.15 -3.63
CA SER A 338 26.89 -32.93 -2.40
C SER A 338 27.62 -32.13 -1.32
N GLN A 339 28.50 -31.21 -1.72
CA GLN A 339 29.22 -30.31 -0.81
C GLN A 339 28.25 -29.37 -0.06
N VAL A 340 27.28 -28.77 -0.76
CA VAL A 340 26.27 -27.89 -0.15
C VAL A 340 25.35 -28.69 0.78
N ARG A 341 24.96 -29.91 0.37
CA ARG A 341 24.16 -30.81 1.21
C ARG A 341 24.91 -31.20 2.49
N ASN A 342 26.19 -31.58 2.36
CA ASN A 342 27.02 -31.97 3.50
C ASN A 342 27.34 -30.80 4.44
N PHE A 343 27.40 -29.56 3.93
CA PHE A 343 27.48 -28.35 4.75
C PHE A 343 26.19 -28.15 5.57
N LEU A 344 25.03 -28.09 4.91
CA LEU A 344 23.75 -27.81 5.58
C LEU A 344 23.31 -28.93 6.54
N LEU A 345 23.66 -30.19 6.26
CA LEU A 345 23.33 -31.34 7.12
C LEU A 345 24.46 -31.74 8.10
N ARG A 346 25.54 -30.95 8.21
CA ARG A 346 26.78 -31.31 8.94
C ARG A 346 26.55 -31.75 10.38
N ASN A 347 25.65 -31.05 11.09
CA ASN A 347 25.34 -31.32 12.50
C ASN A 347 24.11 -32.22 12.66
N SER A 348 23.29 -32.37 11.61
CA SER A 348 22.00 -33.07 11.61
C SER A 348 21.93 -34.10 10.46
N PRO A 349 22.83 -35.10 10.42
CA PRO A 349 23.00 -35.99 9.25
C PRO A 349 21.79 -36.90 8.98
N ASN A 350 20.91 -37.07 9.97
CA ASN A 350 19.69 -37.87 9.86
C ASN A 350 18.47 -37.08 9.33
N ALA A 351 18.63 -35.79 9.01
CA ALA A 351 17.54 -34.95 8.53
C ALA A 351 16.90 -35.50 7.24
N THR A 352 15.58 -35.43 7.15
CA THR A 352 14.82 -35.82 5.97
C THR A 352 15.16 -34.88 4.81
N PHE A 353 15.71 -35.42 3.73
CA PHE A 353 16.02 -34.63 2.53
C PHE A 353 14.90 -34.76 1.48
N ILE A 354 14.28 -33.63 1.13
CA ILE A 354 13.19 -33.54 0.14
C ILE A 354 13.65 -32.63 -0.98
N MET A 355 13.39 -33.02 -2.23
CA MET A 355 13.51 -32.13 -3.39
C MET A 355 12.23 -32.22 -4.20
N ASP A 356 11.57 -31.08 -4.42
CA ASP A 356 10.44 -31.03 -5.35
C ASP A 356 10.96 -31.33 -6.76
N ILE A 357 10.40 -32.31 -7.46
CA ILE A 357 10.68 -32.52 -8.88
C ILE A 357 9.82 -31.53 -9.67
N PRO A 358 10.37 -30.74 -10.62
CA PRO A 358 9.56 -29.85 -11.45
C PRO A 358 8.45 -30.64 -12.16
N PRO A 359 7.21 -30.12 -12.26
CA PRO A 359 6.16 -30.77 -13.01
C PRO A 359 6.59 -30.90 -14.48
N GLN A 360 6.78 -32.14 -14.93
CA GLN A 360 7.17 -32.48 -16.29
C GLN A 360 6.20 -31.78 -17.27
N ILE A 361 6.71 -30.82 -18.04
CA ILE A 361 5.92 -30.21 -19.11
C ILE A 361 5.71 -31.29 -20.17
N ASN A 362 4.51 -31.87 -20.21
CA ASN A 362 4.09 -32.77 -21.27
C ASN A 362 4.07 -32.01 -22.61
N MET A 363 5.23 -31.98 -23.27
CA MET A 363 5.39 -31.44 -24.60
C MET A 363 4.63 -32.34 -25.57
N ALA A 364 3.39 -31.97 -25.89
CA ALA A 364 2.67 -32.54 -27.01
C ALA A 364 3.56 -32.44 -28.27
N PRO A 365 3.73 -33.53 -29.04
CA PRO A 365 4.70 -33.56 -30.12
C PRO A 365 4.38 -32.48 -31.17
N PRO A 366 5.41 -31.82 -31.74
CA PRO A 366 5.19 -30.74 -32.69
C PRO A 366 4.44 -31.27 -33.91
N LYS A 367 3.25 -30.72 -34.18
CA LYS A 367 2.48 -31.05 -35.37
C LYS A 367 3.34 -30.85 -36.61
N GLN A 368 3.46 -31.88 -37.43
CA GLN A 368 4.15 -31.78 -38.72
C GLN A 368 3.54 -30.63 -39.53
N LYS A 369 4.41 -29.75 -40.04
CA LYS A 369 4.05 -28.91 -41.19
C LYS A 369 4.34 -29.72 -42.45
N ASP A 370 3.34 -29.86 -43.30
CA ASP A 370 3.46 -30.56 -44.57
C ASP A 370 4.51 -29.91 -45.49
N ARG A 371 5.02 -30.72 -46.42
CA ARG A 371 6.16 -30.39 -47.28
C ARG A 371 5.75 -30.06 -48.71
N ILE A 372 6.44 -29.05 -49.28
CA ILE A 372 6.89 -29.00 -50.70
C ILE A 372 5.75 -28.69 -51.72
N PRO A 373 6.02 -28.04 -52.89
CA PRO A 373 7.30 -27.87 -53.59
C PRO A 373 7.77 -26.44 -53.92
N THR A 374 9.01 -26.35 -54.42
CA THR A 374 9.61 -25.21 -55.14
C THR A 374 9.22 -25.26 -56.65
N PHE A 375 9.71 -24.49 -57.63
CA PHE A 375 10.95 -23.71 -57.89
C PHE A 375 10.61 -22.63 -58.98
N PRO A 376 11.50 -21.97 -59.78
CA PRO A 376 12.95 -22.14 -60.00
C PRO A 376 13.82 -20.85 -59.94
N ILE A 377 15.11 -21.07 -60.21
CA ILE A 377 16.30 -20.20 -60.26
C ILE A 377 16.28 -19.15 -61.41
N GLN A 378 16.95 -18.00 -61.21
CA GLN A 378 17.82 -17.34 -62.22
C GLN A 378 18.98 -16.56 -61.54
N VAL A 379 20.11 -16.37 -62.26
CA VAL A 379 21.40 -15.83 -61.76
C VAL A 379 22.15 -15.04 -62.84
N SER A 380 22.66 -13.84 -62.51
CA SER A 380 23.75 -13.10 -63.20
C SER A 380 24.18 -11.88 -62.33
N ASN A 381 25.45 -11.71 -61.95
CA ASN A 381 26.58 -11.02 -62.64
C ASN A 381 26.40 -9.46 -62.68
N CYS A 382 27.37 -8.57 -62.40
CA CYS A 382 28.86 -8.63 -62.39
C CYS A 382 29.51 -7.80 -61.24
N SER A 383 30.86 -7.86 -61.14
CA SER A 383 31.75 -7.00 -60.29
C SER A 383 32.47 -5.94 -61.16
N PRO A 384 33.56 -5.25 -60.74
CA PRO A 384 33.99 -4.66 -59.44
C PRO A 384 34.44 -3.17 -59.55
N GLU A 385 34.86 -2.51 -58.45
CA GLU A 385 36.21 -1.85 -58.29
C GLU A 385 36.37 -0.89 -57.07
N LYS A 386 37.65 -0.75 -56.64
CA LYS A 386 38.31 0.37 -55.90
C LYS A 386 38.01 0.67 -54.41
N SER A 387 39.02 0.33 -53.60
CA SER A 387 39.35 0.77 -52.22
C SER A 387 40.48 1.84 -52.25
N PRO A 388 41.14 2.31 -51.14
CA PRO A 388 40.97 2.09 -49.68
C PRO A 388 40.65 3.43 -48.93
N ASN A 389 40.99 3.80 -47.67
CA ASN A 389 41.81 3.37 -46.50
C ASN A 389 41.10 3.93 -45.20
N ALA A 390 41.33 3.60 -43.91
CA ALA A 390 42.47 3.14 -43.07
C ALA A 390 43.46 4.27 -42.61
N THR A 391 43.95 4.39 -41.36
CA THR A 391 43.82 3.57 -40.11
C THR A 391 44.36 4.31 -38.85
N PHE A 392 44.00 3.88 -37.61
CA PHE A 392 44.61 4.22 -36.28
C PHE A 392 44.50 5.71 -35.78
N VAL A 393 44.74 6.12 -34.51
CA VAL A 393 44.36 5.61 -33.15
C VAL A 393 44.71 6.65 -32.03
N MET A 394 44.02 6.58 -30.86
CA MET A 394 44.34 7.17 -29.52
C MET A 394 44.39 8.71 -29.22
N ASP A 395 43.88 9.01 -28.02
CA ASP A 395 44.27 9.96 -26.95
C ASP A 395 44.20 11.52 -27.05
N LEU A 396 43.52 12.05 -26.01
CA LEU A 396 43.76 13.25 -25.16
C LEU A 396 44.66 14.41 -25.66
N PRO A 397 44.23 15.66 -25.40
CA PRO A 397 44.78 16.34 -24.22
C PRO A 397 43.78 17.17 -23.37
N LEU A 398 44.21 17.47 -22.14
CA LEU A 398 43.63 18.50 -21.25
C LEU A 398 44.30 19.86 -21.47
N GLN A 399 43.58 20.97 -21.21
CA GLN A 399 43.93 22.09 -20.29
C GLN A 399 43.54 23.51 -20.75
N VAL A 400 42.81 24.19 -19.84
CA VAL A 400 42.99 25.58 -19.34
C VAL A 400 42.99 26.78 -20.31
N LEU A 401 42.17 27.79 -19.94
CA LEU A 401 42.29 29.27 -20.08
C LEU A 401 40.89 29.89 -20.40
N GLN A 402 40.48 31.08 -19.97
CA GLN A 402 40.76 31.92 -18.79
C GLN A 402 39.86 33.18 -18.84
N LYS A 403 39.25 33.61 -17.71
CA LYS A 403 38.94 35.01 -17.26
C LYS A 403 37.91 34.92 -16.11
N ARG A 404 38.17 35.41 -14.88
CA ARG A 404 38.38 36.80 -14.41
C ARG A 404 37.15 37.70 -14.63
N SER A 405 36.69 38.56 -13.70
CA SER A 405 36.95 38.77 -12.25
C SER A 405 36.10 40.00 -11.82
N ARG A 406 35.54 40.12 -10.62
CA ARG A 406 36.17 40.69 -9.40
C ARG A 406 35.10 40.89 -8.32
N GLN A 407 35.42 40.70 -7.04
CA GLN A 407 35.71 41.80 -6.10
C GLN A 407 36.40 41.24 -4.83
N GLN A 408 37.06 42.11 -4.07
CA GLN A 408 37.96 41.76 -2.96
C GLN A 408 37.48 42.43 -1.67
N LEU A 409 37.84 41.87 -0.51
CA LEU A 409 38.55 42.65 0.52
C LEU A 409 39.39 41.74 1.46
N SER A 410 40.71 41.92 1.43
CA SER A 410 41.70 41.80 2.52
C SER A 410 41.55 40.72 3.61
N ASP A 411 42.43 39.70 3.63
CA ASP A 411 43.79 39.74 4.26
C ASP A 411 43.96 40.65 5.52
N ASP A 412 44.79 40.37 6.54
CA ASP A 412 45.99 39.52 6.57
C ASP A 412 46.39 39.00 7.98
N THR A 413 46.60 37.68 8.09
CA THR A 413 47.74 36.92 8.69
C THR A 413 48.53 37.36 9.95
N MET A 414 48.46 36.54 11.02
CA MET A 414 49.47 36.25 12.10
C MET A 414 49.89 37.37 13.10
N ALA A 415 50.37 37.12 14.33
CA ALA A 415 51.04 35.93 14.89
C ALA A 415 50.94 35.76 16.44
N ASN A 416 51.32 34.57 16.93
CA ASN A 416 51.91 34.26 18.25
C ASN A 416 51.17 34.60 19.57
N LYS A 417 50.55 33.57 20.19
CA LYS A 417 51.05 32.91 21.44
C LYS A 417 50.09 31.82 21.97
N VAL A 418 50.65 30.77 22.57
CA VAL A 418 49.95 29.76 23.38
C VAL A 418 50.75 29.56 24.68
N PRO A 419 50.09 29.50 25.84
CA PRO A 419 50.28 28.37 26.75
C PRO A 419 48.97 27.59 27.01
N LYS A 420 49.10 26.34 27.47
CA LYS A 420 48.00 25.47 27.95
C LYS A 420 47.52 25.87 29.36
N LEU A 421 46.49 25.15 29.85
CA LEU A 421 45.76 25.22 31.14
C LEU A 421 44.44 26.02 31.00
N PHE A 422 43.25 25.48 31.28
CA PHE A 422 42.81 24.18 31.82
C PHE A 422 41.80 23.51 30.83
N ALA A 423 41.87 22.18 30.64
CA ALA A 423 41.00 21.15 31.26
C ALA A 423 39.50 21.24 30.90
N ASP A 424 39.04 20.19 30.23
CA ASP A 424 37.74 19.53 30.30
C ASP A 424 36.47 20.41 30.41
N ASN A 425 35.85 20.63 29.25
CA ASN A 425 34.42 20.90 29.13
C ASN A 425 33.82 19.95 28.10
N GLU A 426 33.82 18.64 28.42
CA GLU A 426 32.82 17.74 27.85
C GLU A 426 31.45 18.27 28.31
N GLN A 427 30.62 18.71 27.36
CA GLN A 427 29.20 18.88 27.68
C GLN A 427 28.65 17.46 27.95
N PRO A 428 28.14 17.18 29.16
CA PRO A 428 27.84 15.81 29.55
C PRO A 428 26.75 15.24 28.66
N ALA A 429 26.85 13.94 28.33
CA ALA A 429 25.91 13.28 27.41
C ALA A 429 24.44 13.43 27.85
N THR A 430 24.19 13.59 29.16
CA THR A 430 22.88 13.95 29.71
C THR A 430 22.34 15.27 29.17
N MET A 431 23.14 16.36 29.09
CA MET A 431 22.69 17.63 28.50
C MET A 431 22.35 17.49 27.02
N VAL A 432 23.08 16.64 26.27
CA VAL A 432 22.79 16.41 24.84
C VAL A 432 21.49 15.61 24.68
N ALA A 433 21.28 14.60 25.53
CA ALA A 433 20.03 13.82 25.58
C ALA A 433 18.84 14.69 26.03
N GLU A 434 19.00 15.53 27.05
CA GLU A 434 17.97 16.46 27.54
C GLU A 434 17.57 17.49 26.48
N ASN A 435 18.54 18.08 25.77
CA ASN A 435 18.24 18.99 24.65
C ASN A 435 17.54 18.27 23.49
N ARG A 436 17.88 17.00 23.22
CA ARG A 436 17.17 16.17 22.25
C ARG A 436 15.73 15.91 22.67
N ILE A 437 15.52 15.48 23.92
CA ILE A 437 14.19 15.23 24.50
C ILE A 437 13.34 16.51 24.54
N LEU A 438 13.94 17.67 24.84
CA LEU A 438 13.27 18.98 24.79
C LEU A 438 12.84 19.34 23.37
N LYS A 439 13.69 19.09 22.36
CA LYS A 439 13.37 19.33 20.95
C LYS A 439 12.27 18.39 20.44
N GLU A 440 12.34 17.11 20.80
CA GLU A 440 11.31 16.10 20.48
C GLU A 440 9.97 16.44 21.16
N LYS A 441 9.98 16.90 22.42
CA LYS A 441 8.78 17.41 23.12
C LYS A 441 8.19 18.66 22.46
N LEU A 442 9.03 19.62 22.07
CA LEU A 442 8.58 20.83 21.37
C LEU A 442 7.93 20.47 20.02
N GLN A 443 8.55 19.57 19.26
CA GLN A 443 8.00 19.09 17.98
C GLN A 443 6.68 18.32 18.15
N MET A 444 6.54 17.50 19.20
CA MET A 444 5.25 16.88 19.55
C MET A 444 4.19 17.91 19.93
N GLN A 445 4.56 18.98 20.63
CA GLN A 445 3.65 20.06 21.00
C GLN A 445 3.18 20.88 19.78
N GLU A 446 4.10 21.22 18.86
CA GLU A 446 3.77 21.87 17.59
C GLU A 446 2.81 21.00 16.75
N GLN A 447 3.09 19.70 16.63
CA GLN A 447 2.25 18.76 15.89
C GLN A 447 0.86 18.59 16.53
N LEU A 448 0.77 18.57 17.87
CA LEU A 448 -0.50 18.51 18.59
C LEU A 448 -1.35 19.78 18.37
N VAL A 449 -0.73 20.97 18.42
CA VAL A 449 -1.40 22.26 18.14
C VAL A 449 -1.90 22.30 16.70
N ALA A 450 -1.11 21.85 15.73
CA ALA A 450 -1.53 21.76 14.33
C ALA A 450 -2.71 20.77 14.14
N THR A 451 -2.69 19.61 14.78
CA THR A 451 -3.79 18.63 14.74
C THR A 451 -5.08 19.19 15.36
N LEU A 452 -5.00 19.89 16.49
CA LEU A 452 -6.14 20.56 17.12
C LEU A 452 -6.68 21.70 16.24
N GLY A 453 -5.80 22.50 15.64
CA GLY A 453 -6.20 23.56 14.71
C GLY A 453 -6.92 23.02 13.46
N ALA A 454 -6.42 21.92 12.87
CA ALA A 454 -7.08 21.25 11.75
C ALA A 454 -8.47 20.70 12.12
N TYR A 455 -8.66 20.21 13.35
CA TYR A 455 -9.97 19.81 13.86
C TYR A 455 -10.92 21.01 14.03
N ILE A 456 -10.45 22.12 14.60
CA ILE A 456 -11.24 23.35 14.74
C ILE A 456 -11.64 23.91 13.37
N PHE A 457 -10.74 23.89 12.39
CA PHE A 457 -11.04 24.29 11.01
C PHE A 457 -12.08 23.38 10.36
N LYS A 458 -12.02 22.06 10.58
CA LYS A 458 -13.08 21.14 10.12
C LYS A 458 -14.44 21.48 10.75
N CYS A 459 -14.47 21.85 12.04
CA CYS A 459 -15.69 22.29 12.72
C CYS A 459 -16.22 23.62 12.15
N LYS A 460 -15.36 24.62 11.94
CA LYS A 460 -15.75 25.92 11.36
C LYS A 460 -16.15 25.85 9.89
N ILE A 461 -15.56 24.95 9.11
CA ILE A 461 -16.03 24.63 7.75
C ILE A 461 -17.43 24.00 7.79
N ALA A 462 -17.74 23.14 8.76
CA ALA A 462 -19.09 22.58 8.93
C ALA A 462 -20.10 23.64 9.42
N GLU A 463 -19.70 24.55 10.31
CA GLU A 463 -20.51 25.69 10.77
C GLU A 463 -20.86 26.63 9.59
N LEU A 464 -19.87 26.93 8.74
CA LEU A 464 -20.07 27.66 7.48
C LEU A 464 -20.98 26.89 6.50
N GLU A 465 -20.84 25.56 6.40
CA GLU A 465 -21.69 24.73 5.56
C GLU A 465 -23.17 24.80 6.00
N VAL A 466 -23.44 24.89 7.31
CA VAL A 466 -24.79 25.13 7.86
C VAL A 466 -25.28 26.56 7.55
N GLN A 467 -24.45 27.59 7.74
CA GLN A 467 -24.80 28.98 7.41
C GLN A 467 -25.18 29.15 5.93
N VAL A 468 -24.42 28.54 5.01
CA VAL A 468 -24.70 28.58 3.57
C VAL A 468 -25.94 27.74 3.21
N LYS A 469 -26.15 26.57 3.85
CA LYS A 469 -27.35 25.74 3.65
C LYS A 469 -28.66 26.42 4.06
N SER A 470 -28.62 27.45 4.91
CA SER A 470 -29.82 28.23 5.29
C SER A 470 -30.39 29.08 4.14
N GLY A 471 -29.58 29.41 3.12
CA GLY A 471 -29.93 30.38 2.07
C GLY A 471 -29.80 31.85 2.47
N ASN A 472 -29.63 32.16 3.77
CA ASN A 472 -29.43 33.51 4.28
C ASN A 472 -28.34 33.51 5.38
N PRO A 473 -27.05 33.57 5.00
CA PRO A 473 -25.94 33.43 5.94
C PRO A 473 -25.85 34.59 6.92
N ASP A 474 -25.64 34.33 8.22
CA ASP A 474 -25.32 35.39 9.18
C ASP A 474 -23.86 35.81 9.04
N TYR A 475 -23.64 36.96 8.41
CA TYR A 475 -22.31 37.54 8.21
C TYR A 475 -21.61 37.91 9.53
N ASN A 476 -22.34 38.16 10.63
CA ASN A 476 -21.72 38.41 11.94
C ASN A 476 -21.17 37.11 12.53
N ALA A 477 -21.92 36.00 12.41
CA ALA A 477 -21.43 34.68 12.79
C ALA A 477 -20.20 34.29 11.94
N ILE A 478 -20.24 34.52 10.63
CA ILE A 478 -19.11 34.24 9.71
C ILE A 478 -17.88 35.10 10.05
N ARG A 479 -18.06 36.38 10.39
CA ARG A 479 -16.98 37.24 10.91
C ARG A 479 -16.42 36.72 12.23
N SER A 480 -17.26 36.19 13.12
CA SER A 480 -16.82 35.52 14.35
C SER A 480 -16.00 34.27 14.06
N MET A 481 -16.41 33.43 13.09
CA MET A 481 -15.61 32.28 12.65
C MET A 481 -14.22 32.71 12.16
N ASN A 482 -14.12 33.82 11.44
CA ASN A 482 -12.83 34.38 11.01
C ASN A 482 -11.97 34.80 12.22
N SER A 483 -12.56 35.42 13.24
CA SER A 483 -11.85 35.73 14.50
C SER A 483 -11.34 34.46 15.20
N ASP A 484 -12.16 33.41 15.27
CA ASP A 484 -11.78 32.12 15.85
C ASP A 484 -10.63 31.45 15.06
N ILE A 485 -10.72 31.48 13.72
CA ILE A 485 -9.72 30.91 12.81
C ILE A 485 -8.38 31.63 12.96
N ASN A 486 -8.36 32.97 12.94
CA ASN A 486 -7.12 33.72 13.13
C ASN A 486 -6.50 33.50 14.52
N SER A 487 -7.34 33.43 15.56
CA SER A 487 -6.89 33.14 16.93
C SER A 487 -6.19 31.77 17.03
N VAL A 488 -6.64 30.77 16.26
CA VAL A 488 -5.97 29.47 16.13
C VAL A 488 -4.69 29.57 15.27
N MET A 489 -4.72 30.33 14.17
CA MET A 489 -3.56 30.55 13.29
C MET A 489 -2.40 31.26 14.00
N ASP A 490 -2.67 32.15 14.95
CA ASP A 490 -1.67 32.84 15.76
C ASP A 490 -1.03 31.95 16.84
N LEU A 491 -1.63 30.79 17.16
CA LEU A 491 -1.06 29.77 18.04
C LEU A 491 -0.22 28.71 17.29
N ILE A 492 -0.35 28.63 15.95
CA ILE A 492 0.35 27.65 15.11
C ILE A 492 1.75 28.18 14.73
N HIS A 493 2.77 27.34 14.90
CA HIS A 493 4.15 27.70 14.56
C HIS A 493 4.32 27.99 13.05
N VAL A 494 5.13 29.00 12.73
CA VAL A 494 5.27 29.60 11.39
C VAL A 494 5.57 28.58 10.29
N SER A 495 6.32 27.50 10.60
CA SER A 495 6.64 26.44 9.63
C SER A 495 5.42 25.66 9.13
N LEU A 496 4.39 25.48 9.97
CA LEU A 496 3.19 24.70 9.65
C LEU A 496 2.03 25.56 9.13
N ARG A 497 2.11 26.89 9.33
CA ARG A 497 1.03 27.82 8.98
C ARG A 497 0.62 27.72 7.50
N VAL A 498 1.57 27.62 6.59
CA VAL A 498 1.31 27.58 5.13
C VAL A 498 0.51 26.34 4.71
N ASP A 499 0.84 25.17 5.25
CA ASP A 499 0.12 23.93 4.94
C ASP A 499 -1.31 23.97 5.48
N MET A 500 -1.51 24.60 6.65
CA MET A 500 -2.84 24.78 7.25
C MET A 500 -3.68 25.85 6.52
N GLU A 501 -3.07 26.93 6.01
CA GLU A 501 -3.72 27.87 5.07
C GLU A 501 -4.19 27.14 3.81
N ALA A 502 -3.33 26.27 3.23
CA ALA A 502 -3.67 25.47 2.05
C ALA A 502 -4.79 24.45 2.33
N GLN A 503 -4.75 23.77 3.49
CA GLN A 503 -5.79 22.81 3.90
C GLN A 503 -7.15 23.50 4.10
N PHE A 504 -7.20 24.64 4.80
CA PHE A 504 -8.43 25.42 4.97
C PHE A 504 -8.96 25.94 3.62
N SER A 505 -8.08 26.48 2.77
CA SER A 505 -8.41 26.95 1.41
C SER A 505 -9.02 25.85 0.54
N TYR A 506 -8.49 24.62 0.64
CA TYR A 506 -9.02 23.44 -0.07
C TYR A 506 -10.40 23.00 0.45
N GLN A 507 -10.59 22.92 1.77
CA GLN A 507 -11.87 22.57 2.38
C GLN A 507 -12.96 23.61 2.07
N TYR A 508 -12.62 24.90 2.14
CA TYR A 508 -13.52 25.98 1.73
C TYR A 508 -13.91 25.86 0.23
N LYS A 509 -12.95 25.60 -0.66
CA LYS A 509 -13.23 25.35 -2.09
C LYS A 509 -14.19 24.18 -2.31
N GLN A 510 -14.09 23.10 -1.53
CA GLN A 510 -15.06 22.00 -1.60
C GLN A 510 -16.47 22.42 -1.14
N VAL A 511 -16.60 23.21 -0.07
CA VAL A 511 -17.92 23.70 0.37
C VAL A 511 -18.50 24.68 -0.66
N LYS A 512 -17.69 25.59 -1.22
CA LYS A 512 -18.13 26.51 -2.27
C LYS A 512 -18.58 25.79 -3.54
N SER A 513 -17.93 24.71 -3.95
CA SER A 513 -18.37 23.93 -5.11
C SER A 513 -19.62 23.07 -4.80
N ARG A 514 -19.69 22.43 -3.63
CA ARG A 514 -20.85 21.64 -3.20
C ARG A 514 -22.11 22.48 -3.00
N LEU A 515 -21.98 23.72 -2.49
CA LEU A 515 -23.11 24.60 -2.17
C LEU A 515 -23.23 25.83 -3.10
N TYR A 516 -22.58 25.82 -4.26
CA TYR A 516 -22.55 26.97 -5.18
C TYR A 516 -23.95 27.55 -5.48
N ASN A 517 -24.95 26.67 -5.59
CA ASN A 517 -26.35 27.00 -5.91
C ASN A 517 -27.25 27.28 -4.69
N CYS A 518 -26.70 27.39 -3.47
CA CYS A 518 -27.47 27.63 -2.25
C CYS A 518 -27.66 29.12 -1.92
N ILE A 519 -26.71 29.96 -2.34
CA ILE A 519 -26.68 31.42 -2.18
C ILE A 519 -26.13 32.06 -3.45
N ASP A 520 -26.41 33.34 -3.69
CA ASP A 520 -25.98 34.03 -4.91
C ASP A 520 -24.48 34.44 -4.91
N ALA A 521 -24.00 34.93 -6.05
CA ALA A 521 -22.60 35.31 -6.24
C ALA A 521 -22.15 36.53 -5.41
N ILE A 522 -23.08 37.42 -5.04
CA ILE A 522 -22.82 38.56 -4.14
C ILE A 522 -22.73 38.06 -2.70
N GLN A 523 -23.65 37.18 -2.28
CA GLN A 523 -23.58 36.53 -0.96
C GLN A 523 -22.26 35.77 -0.79
N TRP A 524 -21.82 35.00 -1.80
CA TRP A 524 -20.51 34.36 -1.80
C TRP A 524 -19.33 35.35 -1.71
N ALA A 525 -19.37 36.47 -2.42
CA ALA A 525 -18.31 37.49 -2.34
C ALA A 525 -18.26 38.17 -0.95
N THR A 526 -19.41 38.38 -0.31
CA THR A 526 -19.49 38.86 1.08
C THR A 526 -18.88 37.84 2.04
N ILE A 527 -19.19 36.54 1.91
CA ILE A 527 -18.54 35.48 2.71
C ILE A 527 -17.02 35.49 2.54
N GLU A 528 -16.51 35.65 1.32
CA GLU A 528 -15.05 35.68 1.05
C GLU A 528 -14.37 36.94 1.58
N THR A 529 -15.12 38.02 1.77
CA THR A 529 -14.67 39.25 2.42
C THR A 529 -14.65 39.08 3.94
N GLU A 530 -15.73 38.57 4.54
CA GLU A 530 -15.86 38.39 5.99
C GLU A 530 -14.95 37.28 6.56
N LEU A 531 -14.63 36.25 5.75
CA LEU A 531 -13.61 35.24 6.06
C LEU A 531 -12.17 35.68 5.70
N GLY A 532 -11.95 36.89 5.20
CA GLY A 532 -10.63 37.41 4.81
C GLY A 532 -9.92 36.64 3.68
N LEU A 533 -10.62 35.71 3.01
CA LEU A 533 -10.06 34.71 2.09
C LEU A 533 -9.31 35.31 0.89
N ILE A 534 -9.63 36.55 0.50
CA ILE A 534 -8.94 37.29 -0.55
C ILE A 534 -7.43 37.44 -0.23
N SER A 535 -7.07 37.58 1.04
CA SER A 535 -5.65 37.63 1.48
C SER A 535 -4.94 36.27 1.33
N LEU A 536 -5.63 35.17 1.66
CA LEU A 536 -5.13 33.80 1.59
C LEU A 536 -4.92 33.34 0.14
N PHE A 537 -5.84 33.69 -0.77
CA PHE A 537 -5.68 33.37 -2.20
C PHE A 537 -4.55 34.17 -2.88
N GLY A 538 -4.27 35.39 -2.43
CA GLY A 538 -3.25 36.26 -3.02
C GLY A 538 -1.81 35.71 -2.98
N ARG A 539 -1.50 34.83 -2.03
CA ARG A 539 -0.14 34.26 -1.86
C ARG A 539 0.15 33.03 -2.74
N ILE A 540 -0.88 32.32 -3.20
CA ILE A 540 -0.74 31.03 -3.89
C ILE A 540 -0.83 31.20 -5.42
N CYS A 541 -1.53 32.22 -5.91
CA CYS A 541 -1.94 32.32 -7.32
C CYS A 541 -0.98 33.06 -8.27
N PHE A 542 0.26 33.39 -7.86
CA PHE A 542 1.19 34.14 -8.73
C PHE A 542 1.92 33.28 -9.79
N ASN A 543 1.81 31.95 -9.70
CA ASN A 543 2.27 31.02 -10.74
C ASN A 543 1.07 30.35 -11.41
N ASN A 544 1.04 30.35 -12.75
CA ASN A 544 0.01 29.75 -13.62
C ASN A 544 -1.39 30.42 -13.64
N ILE A 545 -1.47 31.64 -14.18
CA ILE A 545 -2.66 32.07 -14.95
C ILE A 545 -2.20 32.61 -16.30
N ASN A 546 -2.43 31.88 -17.39
CA ASN A 546 -2.35 32.47 -18.74
C ASN A 546 -3.15 31.72 -19.83
N SER A 547 -4.44 31.45 -19.55
CA SER A 547 -5.44 31.10 -20.58
C SER A 547 -6.87 31.13 -20.02
N GLN A 548 -7.53 32.29 -20.07
CA GLN A 548 -8.99 32.36 -19.96
C GLN A 548 -9.63 32.23 -21.35
N SER A 549 -10.77 31.55 -21.42
CA SER A 549 -11.82 31.87 -22.40
C SER A 549 -13.20 31.63 -21.78
N HIS A 550 -14.15 32.51 -22.12
CA HIS A 550 -15.48 32.57 -21.51
C HIS A 550 -16.43 31.49 -22.03
N VAL A 551 -17.52 31.24 -21.29
CA VAL A 551 -18.90 31.58 -21.73
C VAL A 551 -19.89 31.52 -20.53
N ARG A 552 -21.02 32.22 -20.64
CA ARG A 552 -22.08 32.31 -19.61
C ARG A 552 -23.03 31.11 -19.62
N ALA A 553 -23.72 30.90 -18.49
CA ALA A 553 -24.84 29.96 -18.36
C ALA A 553 -26.21 30.61 -18.66
N THR A 554 -27.20 29.78 -19.00
CA THR A 554 -28.63 30.12 -19.02
C THR A 554 -29.46 28.93 -18.53
N GLU A 555 -30.19 29.15 -17.43
CA GLU A 555 -31.52 28.64 -17.04
C GLU A 555 -32.02 27.26 -17.54
N LEU A 556 -32.47 26.39 -16.60
CA LEU A 556 -33.91 26.02 -16.45
C LEU A 556 -34.20 25.04 -15.28
N SER A 557 -35.28 25.33 -14.55
CA SER A 557 -36.23 24.46 -13.80
C SER A 557 -35.80 23.19 -13.01
N ARG A 558 -36.19 23.14 -11.72
CA ARG A 558 -36.21 21.93 -10.87
C ARG A 558 -37.52 21.13 -10.98
N PRO A 559 -37.48 19.78 -10.96
CA PRO A 559 -38.61 18.92 -10.55
C PRO A 559 -38.54 18.54 -9.04
N PRO A 560 -39.64 18.04 -8.42
CA PRO A 560 -39.73 17.79 -6.97
C PRO A 560 -39.25 16.39 -6.52
N ARG A 561 -39.11 16.20 -5.19
CA ARG A 561 -38.77 14.92 -4.53
C ARG A 561 -39.96 13.93 -4.52
N PRO A 562 -39.74 12.62 -4.71
CA PRO A 562 -40.74 11.57 -4.44
C PRO A 562 -40.77 11.14 -2.96
N SER A 563 -41.84 10.46 -2.55
CA SER A 563 -42.05 9.90 -1.21
C SER A 563 -41.70 8.40 -1.12
N SER A 564 -41.79 7.83 0.09
CA SER A 564 -41.29 6.51 0.49
C SER A 564 -41.89 5.28 -0.23
N ALA A 565 -42.89 5.44 -1.09
CA ALA A 565 -43.45 4.34 -1.88
C ALA A 565 -42.56 3.90 -3.06
N ASN A 566 -41.54 4.69 -3.44
CA ASN A 566 -40.77 4.50 -4.68
C ASN A 566 -39.48 3.66 -4.56
N VAL A 567 -39.19 3.05 -3.40
CA VAL A 567 -37.92 2.31 -3.20
C VAL A 567 -37.87 1.04 -4.06
N ALA A 568 -38.87 0.16 -3.94
CA ALA A 568 -38.94 -1.10 -4.70
C ALA A 568 -39.12 -0.91 -6.23
N SER A 569 -39.75 0.20 -6.65
CA SER A 569 -39.91 0.53 -8.08
C SER A 569 -38.64 1.11 -8.70
N SER A 570 -37.88 1.93 -7.96
CA SER A 570 -36.63 2.53 -8.42
C SER A 570 -35.50 1.52 -8.59
N LEU A 571 -35.49 0.43 -7.79
CA LEU A 571 -34.57 -0.69 -8.01
C LEU A 571 -34.92 -1.44 -9.31
N LYS A 572 -36.20 -1.82 -9.51
CA LYS A 572 -36.64 -2.55 -10.70
C LYS A 572 -36.34 -1.81 -12.02
N SER A 573 -36.43 -0.48 -12.07
CA SER A 573 -36.16 0.30 -13.28
C SER A 573 -34.69 0.32 -13.73
N VAL A 574 -33.75 -0.05 -12.85
CA VAL A 574 -32.32 -0.19 -13.20
C VAL A 574 -32.02 -1.59 -13.79
N TRP A 575 -32.96 -2.55 -13.66
CA TRP A 575 -32.71 -3.97 -13.90
C TRP A 575 -33.29 -4.49 -15.21
N THR A 576 -34.17 -3.75 -15.89
CA THR A 576 -34.72 -4.10 -17.22
C THR A 576 -33.72 -3.81 -18.36
N GLY A 577 -32.50 -4.34 -18.24
CA GLY A 577 -31.52 -4.42 -19.32
C GLY A 577 -31.61 -5.79 -19.99
N SER A 578 -32.38 -5.91 -21.06
CA SER A 578 -32.77 -7.18 -21.67
C SER A 578 -31.61 -8.11 -22.02
N ASN A 579 -31.64 -9.33 -21.50
CA ASN A 579 -30.96 -10.49 -22.05
C ASN A 579 -31.81 -11.73 -21.80
N ASN A 580 -32.48 -12.24 -22.84
CA ASN A 580 -33.22 -13.49 -22.77
C ASN A 580 -32.22 -14.65 -22.61
N TRP A 581 -32.34 -15.41 -21.54
CA TRP A 581 -31.86 -16.79 -21.48
C TRP A 581 -33.02 -17.68 -21.08
N VAL A 582 -33.37 -18.59 -21.98
CA VAL A 582 -34.37 -19.64 -21.76
C VAL A 582 -33.67 -20.81 -21.10
N ILE A 583 -34.20 -21.26 -19.97
CA ILE A 583 -34.12 -22.63 -19.44
C ILE A 583 -35.55 -22.98 -19.02
#